data_AF-A0A8M1K6J3-F1
#
_entry.id   AF-A0A8M1K6J3-F1
#
_cell.length_a   1.000
_cell.length_b   1.000
_cell.length_c   1.000
_cell.angle_alpha   90.00
_cell.angle_beta   90.00
_cell.angle_gamma   90.00
#
_symmetry.space_group_name_H-M   'P 1'
#
loop_
_entity.id
_entity.type
_entity.pdbx_description
1 polymer ?
#
loop_
_entity_poly.entity_id
_entity_poly.type
_entity_poly.pdbx_seq_one_letter_code
_entity_poly.pdbx_strand_id
1 'polypeptide(L)'
;MDTATDISFQVLQGFTCTRVESFTKIKVKSLIRGCRRRKSRKLKLKQSQLTCMYYYMKGESDATDYSLFPADVLLYYDYSTVTNCSSYFTELGFADFSVLSNVYESTKTTLLSNAKTCLNITGFNIGAANIDILGNMVCQLNSSYVQDSDPSILEKLKNCDDLTSSLISGMETLLLSGETKYGVSSRWTQQTLEDLDILPLYFTSTLWREIKKRDGRRFLKSFIKELRLKGTSRKKIRTLKRAFRTAHRAKRDASIECTVGTITQVEINDDTFPIDYDATQFNACLSVATLKNNLPAITDKADEDSYHQIILEKLNQAYPEGISDNVVQMLGPASRGATTDDISKWNVTNIDTLSSLLKTSDGDWADNQTEAIMTKYLAAGQSIDSSALNSLGGSGLCALDTSVLETVTSSSLKQADALTTTSCSLTKKKALFPIALAAFVSTAITKRSTTTVTSTQYQLIQSYLGGATESFVRTLTSSSINMDMDTFIALDQSVIQCVGRFKPAWQHQRERPERLLQ
;
A
#
# COMPACT_ATOMS: atom_id res chain seq x y z
N MET A 1 39.69 -11.73 3.06
CA MET A 1 38.93 -11.98 1.81
C MET A 1 37.57 -12.44 2.26
N ASP A 2 36.62 -11.51 2.39
CA ASP A 2 35.26 -11.84 2.83
C ASP A 2 34.45 -12.20 1.58
N THR A 3 34.17 -13.49 1.41
CA THR A 3 33.26 -13.98 0.36
C THR A 3 31.86 -13.41 0.61
N ALA A 4 31.13 -13.07 -0.47
CA ALA A 4 29.79 -12.45 -0.43
C ALA A 4 28.73 -13.22 0.39
N THR A 5 29.05 -14.43 0.86
CA THR A 5 28.24 -15.30 1.70
C THR A 5 28.14 -14.87 3.17
N ASP A 6 29.08 -14.07 3.71
CA ASP A 6 29.15 -13.74 5.16
C ASP A 6 28.42 -12.46 5.58
N ILE A 7 27.80 -11.72 4.66
CA ILE A 7 27.04 -10.50 5.01
C ILE A 7 25.64 -10.89 5.49
N SER A 8 25.24 -10.40 6.66
CA SER A 8 23.93 -10.70 7.25
C SER A 8 22.78 -10.10 6.43
N PHE A 9 21.65 -10.80 6.41
CA PHE A 9 20.45 -10.39 5.66
C PHE A 9 19.94 -9.00 6.08
N GLN A 10 20.02 -8.68 7.38
CA GLN A 10 19.62 -7.39 7.94
C GLN A 10 20.48 -6.24 7.38
N VAL A 11 21.78 -6.47 7.20
CA VAL A 11 22.69 -5.49 6.61
C VAL A 11 22.38 -5.31 5.12
N LEU A 12 22.12 -6.40 4.39
CA LEU A 12 21.73 -6.34 2.97
C LEU A 12 20.38 -5.66 2.74
N GLN A 13 19.43 -5.81 3.67
CA GLN A 13 18.11 -5.19 3.61
C GLN A 13 18.15 -3.68 3.92
N GLY A 14 19.07 -3.22 4.78
CA GLY A 14 19.02 -1.90 5.42
C GLY A 14 20.12 -0.90 5.03
N PHE A 15 21.00 -1.19 4.06
CA PHE A 15 22.07 -0.25 3.71
C PHE A 15 21.52 1.01 3.00
N THR A 16 22.25 2.12 3.11
CA THR A 16 21.95 3.39 2.43
C THR A 16 23.09 3.78 1.50
N CYS A 17 22.80 4.52 0.44
CA CYS A 17 23.84 4.92 -0.51
C CYS A 17 24.94 5.78 0.15
N THR A 18 24.55 6.73 1.02
CA THR A 18 25.49 7.56 1.79
C THR A 18 26.45 6.74 2.65
N ARG A 19 25.99 5.61 3.21
CA ARG A 19 26.86 4.74 4.00
C ARG A 19 27.81 3.94 3.11
N VAL A 20 27.34 3.53 1.93
CA VAL A 20 28.12 2.80 0.92
C VAL A 20 29.25 3.65 0.33
N GLU A 21 29.11 4.98 0.27
CA GLU A 21 30.17 5.91 -0.16
C GLU A 21 31.47 5.77 0.67
N SER A 22 31.36 5.40 1.94
CA SER A 22 32.51 5.17 2.82
C SER A 22 33.24 3.84 2.57
N PHE A 23 32.71 2.96 1.70
CA PHE A 23 33.26 1.63 1.47
C PHE A 23 34.19 1.58 0.26
N THR A 24 35.13 0.63 0.26
CA THR A 24 35.94 0.36 -0.93
C THR A 24 35.09 -0.29 -2.02
N LYS A 25 35.43 -0.03 -3.29
CA LYS A 25 34.73 -0.59 -4.46
C LYS A 25 34.55 -2.12 -4.41
N ILE A 26 35.57 -2.83 -3.90
CA ILE A 26 35.53 -4.29 -3.70
C ILE A 26 34.45 -4.68 -2.68
N LYS A 27 34.35 -3.97 -1.55
CA LYS A 27 33.33 -4.21 -0.52
C LYS A 27 31.93 -3.92 -1.06
N VAL A 28 31.77 -2.84 -1.83
CA VAL A 28 30.49 -2.52 -2.48
C VAL A 28 30.07 -3.65 -3.43
N LYS A 29 30.95 -4.12 -4.30
CA LYS A 29 30.65 -5.25 -5.20
C LYS A 29 30.25 -6.52 -4.45
N SER A 30 30.95 -6.86 -3.36
CA SER A 30 30.60 -8.03 -2.54
C SER A 30 29.21 -7.89 -1.92
N LEU A 31 28.86 -6.68 -1.45
CA LEU A 31 27.53 -6.36 -0.92
C LEU A 31 26.45 -6.51 -2.00
N ILE A 32 26.66 -5.96 -3.20
CA ILE A 32 25.70 -6.03 -4.31
C ILE A 32 25.43 -7.50 -4.70
N ARG A 33 26.48 -8.28 -4.91
CA ARG A 33 26.35 -9.72 -5.23
C ARG A 33 25.70 -10.49 -4.08
N GLY A 34 25.97 -10.09 -2.84
CA GLY A 34 25.34 -10.63 -1.64
C GLY A 34 23.82 -10.45 -1.62
N CYS A 35 23.31 -9.40 -2.26
CA CYS A 35 21.87 -9.11 -2.41
C CYS A 35 21.15 -9.99 -3.44
N ARG A 36 21.87 -10.84 -4.20
CA ARG A 36 21.25 -11.77 -5.14
C ARG A 36 20.32 -12.73 -4.40
N ARG A 37 19.23 -13.14 -5.07
CA ARG A 37 18.24 -14.10 -4.55
C ARG A 37 18.95 -15.36 -4.01
N ARG A 38 18.72 -15.70 -2.73
CA ARG A 38 19.21 -16.94 -2.11
C ARG A 38 18.05 -17.90 -1.94
N LYS A 39 18.00 -18.96 -2.75
CA LYS A 39 16.90 -19.96 -2.75
C LYS A 39 15.53 -19.27 -2.96
N SER A 40 14.58 -19.47 -2.04
CA SER A 40 13.24 -18.87 -2.05
C SER A 40 13.17 -17.48 -1.40
N ARG A 41 14.29 -16.91 -0.93
CA ARG A 41 14.31 -15.59 -0.27
C ARG A 41 14.84 -14.51 -1.22
N LYS A 42 13.94 -13.62 -1.62
CA LYS A 42 14.25 -12.36 -2.31
C LYS A 42 14.31 -11.21 -1.28
N LEU A 43 15.32 -10.36 -1.38
CA LEU A 43 15.44 -9.15 -0.58
C LEU A 43 14.48 -8.09 -1.12
N LYS A 44 13.85 -7.31 -0.24
CA LYS A 44 12.99 -6.19 -0.66
C LYS A 44 13.84 -4.93 -0.77
N LEU A 45 14.47 -4.72 -1.92
CA LEU A 45 15.33 -3.56 -2.15
C LEU A 45 14.50 -2.31 -2.46
N LYS A 46 14.94 -1.15 -1.99
CA LYS A 46 14.33 0.15 -2.29
C LYS A 46 14.96 0.74 -3.55
N GLN A 47 14.21 1.58 -4.27
CA GLN A 47 14.71 2.31 -5.46
C GLN A 47 16.05 3.03 -5.22
N SER A 48 16.22 3.71 -4.08
CA SER A 48 17.48 4.41 -3.75
C SER A 48 18.66 3.47 -3.56
N GLN A 49 18.41 2.23 -3.12
CA GLN A 49 19.45 1.20 -3.05
C GLN A 49 19.80 0.73 -4.47
N LEU A 50 18.81 0.46 -5.31
CA LEU A 50 19.00 -0.07 -6.66
C LEU A 50 19.74 0.91 -7.58
N THR A 51 19.38 2.20 -7.56
CA THR A 51 20.10 3.23 -8.34
C THR A 51 21.55 3.37 -7.88
N CYS A 52 21.80 3.28 -6.57
CA CYS A 52 23.14 3.27 -5.99
C CYS A 52 23.95 2.05 -6.45
N MET A 53 23.35 0.85 -6.44
CA MET A 53 23.99 -0.37 -6.90
C MET A 53 24.40 -0.25 -8.37
N TYR A 54 23.48 0.21 -9.24
CA TYR A 54 23.80 0.46 -10.65
C TYR A 54 24.95 1.44 -10.84
N TYR A 55 25.00 2.53 -10.07
CA TYR A 55 26.08 3.52 -10.13
C TYR A 55 27.48 2.90 -9.90
N TYR A 56 27.59 1.91 -9.00
CA TYR A 56 28.87 1.23 -8.74
C TYR A 56 29.17 0.05 -9.68
N MET A 57 28.17 -0.40 -10.43
CA MET A 57 28.29 -1.51 -11.39
C MET A 57 28.56 -1.04 -12.82
N LYS A 58 28.06 0.14 -13.20
CA LYS A 58 28.20 0.65 -14.57
C LYS A 58 29.68 0.78 -14.94
N GLY A 59 30.03 0.28 -16.13
CA GLY A 59 31.41 0.31 -16.64
C GLY A 59 32.35 -0.77 -16.09
N GLU A 60 31.88 -1.68 -15.25
CA GLU A 60 32.68 -2.83 -14.80
C GLU A 60 32.73 -3.94 -15.85
N SER A 61 33.83 -4.71 -15.87
CA SER A 61 34.04 -5.79 -16.83
C SER A 61 33.01 -6.90 -16.74
N ASP A 62 32.41 -7.09 -15.56
CA ASP A 62 31.40 -8.11 -15.28
C ASP A 62 29.97 -7.56 -15.35
N ALA A 63 29.77 -6.30 -15.75
CA ALA A 63 28.45 -5.65 -15.77
C ALA A 63 27.45 -6.30 -16.75
N THR A 64 27.95 -7.05 -17.74
CA THR A 64 27.15 -7.78 -18.74
C THR A 64 26.83 -9.22 -18.34
N ASP A 65 27.38 -9.72 -17.24
CA ASP A 65 26.94 -10.98 -16.64
C ASP A 65 25.78 -10.69 -15.67
N TYR A 66 24.60 -10.52 -16.26
CA TYR A 66 23.39 -10.11 -15.55
C TYR A 66 23.02 -11.06 -14.39
N SER A 67 23.45 -12.32 -14.47
CA SER A 67 23.21 -13.33 -13.45
C SER A 67 23.97 -13.05 -12.15
N LEU A 68 25.02 -12.23 -12.14
CA LEU A 68 25.81 -11.94 -10.94
C LEU A 68 25.10 -10.99 -9.96
N PHE A 69 24.04 -10.31 -10.41
CA PHE A 69 23.43 -9.21 -9.69
C PHE A 69 21.96 -9.48 -9.32
N PRO A 70 21.37 -8.72 -8.39
CA PRO A 70 19.93 -8.78 -8.14
C PRO A 70 19.14 -8.33 -9.38
N ALA A 71 18.14 -9.10 -9.79
CA ALA A 71 17.31 -8.80 -10.96
C ALA A 71 16.70 -7.38 -10.92
N ASP A 72 16.34 -6.89 -9.73
CA ASP A 72 15.73 -5.58 -9.54
C ASP A 72 16.67 -4.42 -9.95
N VAL A 73 17.99 -4.64 -9.93
CA VAL A 73 18.96 -3.61 -10.34
C VAL A 73 18.96 -3.40 -11.86
N LEU A 74 18.59 -4.45 -12.60
CA LEU A 74 18.53 -4.42 -14.07
C LEU A 74 17.47 -3.44 -14.57
N LEU A 75 16.45 -3.12 -13.76
CA LEU A 75 15.44 -2.09 -14.08
C LEU A 75 16.06 -0.70 -14.35
N TYR A 76 17.27 -0.45 -13.86
CA TYR A 76 17.97 0.84 -13.98
C TYR A 76 19.13 0.81 -14.98
N TYR A 77 19.33 -0.30 -15.70
CA TYR A 77 20.37 -0.40 -16.71
C TYR A 77 20.09 0.55 -17.88
N ASP A 78 21.16 1.16 -18.41
CA ASP A 78 21.11 1.79 -19.72
C ASP A 78 21.06 0.70 -20.80
N TYR A 79 19.91 0.56 -21.46
CA TYR A 79 19.69 -0.47 -22.47
C TYR A 79 20.65 -0.37 -23.66
N SER A 80 21.21 0.82 -23.95
CA SER A 80 22.22 0.97 -25.01
C SER A 80 23.51 0.19 -24.75
N THR A 81 23.76 -0.17 -23.49
CA THR A 81 24.93 -0.96 -23.07
C THR A 81 24.67 -2.47 -23.03
N VAL A 82 23.43 -2.90 -23.30
CA VAL A 82 23.04 -4.31 -23.31
C VAL A 82 23.51 -4.98 -24.60
N THR A 83 24.25 -6.09 -24.47
CA THR A 83 24.78 -6.83 -25.62
C THR A 83 23.97 -8.08 -25.92
N ASN A 84 23.81 -8.97 -24.94
CA ASN A 84 22.96 -10.15 -25.04
C ASN A 84 21.58 -9.86 -24.45
N CYS A 85 20.71 -9.26 -25.26
CA CYS A 85 19.41 -8.80 -24.80
C CYS A 85 18.53 -9.95 -24.26
N SER A 86 18.59 -11.15 -24.84
CA SER A 86 17.83 -12.31 -24.35
C SER A 86 18.27 -12.73 -22.95
N SER A 87 19.58 -12.77 -22.68
CA SER A 87 20.12 -13.03 -21.35
C SER A 87 19.71 -11.94 -20.34
N TYR A 88 19.78 -10.67 -20.76
CA TYR A 88 19.33 -9.54 -19.96
C TYR A 88 17.85 -9.67 -19.57
N PHE A 89 16.96 -9.90 -20.53
CA PHE A 89 15.53 -10.02 -20.25
C PHE A 89 15.18 -11.29 -19.45
N THR A 90 15.93 -12.38 -19.63
CA THR A 90 15.77 -13.60 -18.82
C THR A 90 16.01 -13.31 -17.33
N GLU A 91 17.09 -12.58 -17.00
CA GLU A 91 17.38 -12.22 -15.61
C GLU A 91 16.43 -11.11 -15.11
N LEU A 92 16.12 -10.11 -15.95
CA LEU A 92 15.16 -9.05 -15.63
C LEU A 92 13.76 -9.62 -15.38
N GLY A 93 13.41 -10.75 -15.98
CA GLY A 93 12.15 -11.47 -15.75
C GLY A 93 11.94 -11.89 -14.29
N PHE A 94 12.96 -11.86 -13.44
CA PHE A 94 12.82 -12.10 -11.99
C PHE A 94 12.68 -10.82 -11.15
N ALA A 95 12.71 -9.64 -11.79
CA ALA A 95 12.62 -8.36 -11.12
C ALA A 95 11.21 -8.12 -10.53
N ASP A 96 11.19 -7.29 -9.49
CA ASP A 96 9.98 -6.73 -8.89
C ASP A 96 9.79 -5.33 -9.48
N PHE A 97 8.85 -5.23 -10.43
CA PHE A 97 8.55 -3.98 -11.13
C PHE A 97 7.79 -2.97 -10.24
N SER A 98 7.32 -3.37 -9.05
CA SER A 98 6.65 -2.48 -8.10
C SER A 98 7.63 -1.53 -7.39
N VAL A 99 8.94 -1.79 -7.47
CA VAL A 99 9.97 -0.95 -6.85
C VAL A 99 10.16 0.40 -7.56
N LEU A 100 9.75 0.50 -8.82
CA LEU A 100 9.85 1.73 -9.61
C LEU A 100 8.84 2.75 -9.09
N SER A 101 9.34 3.93 -8.71
CA SER A 101 8.49 5.07 -8.33
C SER A 101 7.77 5.63 -9.55
N ASN A 102 6.72 6.42 -9.30
CA ASN A 102 5.92 7.06 -10.36
C ASN A 102 6.76 7.90 -11.34
N VAL A 103 7.92 8.42 -10.91
CA VAL A 103 8.86 9.17 -11.76
C VAL A 103 9.45 8.29 -12.87
N TYR A 104 9.57 6.98 -12.62
CA TYR A 104 10.09 5.97 -13.53
C TYR A 104 8.99 5.10 -14.14
N GLU A 105 7.72 5.52 -14.08
CA GLU A 105 6.62 4.73 -14.66
C GLU A 105 6.80 4.55 -16.18
N SER A 106 7.33 5.58 -16.86
CA SER A 106 7.69 5.51 -18.28
C SER A 106 8.78 4.47 -18.59
N THR A 107 9.63 4.12 -17.61
CA THR A 107 10.66 3.09 -17.74
C THR A 107 10.04 1.71 -18.00
N LYS A 108 8.89 1.39 -17.40
CA LYS A 108 8.19 0.11 -17.65
C LYS A 108 7.80 -0.03 -19.13
N THR A 109 7.23 1.03 -19.70
CA THR A 109 6.84 1.07 -21.12
C THR A 109 8.05 0.93 -22.04
N THR A 110 9.14 1.66 -21.75
CA THR A 110 10.38 1.57 -22.52
C THR A 110 11.01 0.18 -22.43
N LEU A 111 11.08 -0.42 -21.24
CA LEU A 111 11.60 -1.77 -21.04
C LEU A 111 10.78 -2.80 -21.81
N LEU A 112 9.45 -2.70 -21.78
CA LEU A 112 8.58 -3.58 -22.55
C LEU A 112 8.78 -3.42 -24.06
N SER A 113 8.97 -2.18 -24.54
CA SER A 113 9.29 -1.92 -25.95
C SER A 113 10.62 -2.57 -26.35
N ASN A 114 11.65 -2.41 -25.51
CA ASN A 114 12.97 -3.00 -25.74
C ASN A 114 12.92 -4.54 -25.73
N ALA A 115 12.13 -5.13 -24.84
CA ALA A 115 11.93 -6.58 -24.77
C ALA A 115 11.27 -7.10 -26.05
N LYS A 116 10.24 -6.41 -26.55
CA LYS A 116 9.56 -6.79 -27.80
C LYS A 116 10.52 -6.76 -28.99
N THR A 117 11.32 -5.70 -29.10
CA THR A 117 12.33 -5.60 -30.16
C THR A 117 13.39 -6.69 -30.04
N CYS A 118 13.90 -6.94 -28.83
CA CYS A 118 14.89 -7.99 -28.57
C CYS A 118 14.39 -9.40 -28.96
N LEU A 119 13.15 -9.70 -28.59
CA LEU A 119 12.56 -11.03 -28.74
C LEU A 119 11.77 -11.20 -30.05
N ASN A 120 11.85 -10.23 -30.95
CA ASN A 120 11.10 -10.18 -32.22
C ASN A 120 9.60 -10.41 -32.05
N ILE A 121 9.01 -9.89 -30.97
CA ILE A 121 7.57 -10.00 -30.72
C ILE A 121 6.86 -8.99 -31.62
N THR A 122 6.04 -9.51 -32.54
CA THR A 122 5.19 -8.71 -33.43
C THR A 122 3.72 -8.95 -33.08
N GLY A 123 2.90 -7.89 -33.09
CA GLY A 123 1.49 -7.99 -32.68
C GLY A 123 1.33 -8.28 -31.18
N PHE A 124 0.33 -9.14 -30.87
CA PHE A 124 -0.08 -9.49 -29.51
C PHE A 124 0.21 -10.94 -29.11
N ASN A 125 0.51 -11.82 -30.08
CA ASN A 125 0.79 -13.23 -29.83
C ASN A 125 2.24 -13.40 -29.33
N ILE A 126 2.40 -13.79 -28.08
CA ILE A 126 3.69 -14.15 -27.49
C ILE A 126 3.73 -15.67 -27.32
N GLY A 127 4.69 -16.33 -27.97
CA GLY A 127 4.91 -17.77 -27.81
C GLY A 127 5.54 -18.12 -26.46
N ALA A 128 5.39 -19.38 -26.04
CA ALA A 128 5.83 -19.89 -24.74
C ALA A 128 7.31 -19.55 -24.40
N ALA A 129 8.23 -19.70 -25.35
CA ALA A 129 9.64 -19.39 -25.13
C ALA A 129 9.88 -17.91 -24.78
N ASN A 130 9.15 -16.99 -25.42
CA ASN A 130 9.26 -15.57 -25.13
C ASN A 130 8.55 -15.21 -23.80
N ILE A 131 7.44 -15.88 -23.45
CA ILE A 131 6.81 -15.74 -22.13
C ILE A 131 7.77 -16.15 -21.01
N ASP A 132 8.53 -17.23 -21.22
CA ASP A 132 9.53 -17.68 -20.25
C ASP A 132 10.64 -16.66 -20.03
N ILE A 133 11.13 -16.03 -21.10
CA ILE A 133 12.12 -14.95 -21.01
C ILE A 133 11.54 -13.72 -20.31
N LEU A 134 10.30 -13.32 -20.65
CA LEU A 134 9.67 -12.14 -20.05
C LEU A 134 9.44 -12.29 -18.55
N GLY A 135 9.14 -13.49 -18.06
CA GLY A 135 8.94 -13.75 -16.63
C GLY A 135 7.90 -12.81 -16.01
N ASN A 136 8.26 -12.10 -14.94
CA ASN A 136 7.41 -11.12 -14.25
C ASN A 136 7.10 -9.87 -15.08
N MET A 137 7.78 -9.64 -16.21
CA MET A 137 7.42 -8.54 -17.11
C MET A 137 6.01 -8.73 -17.70
N VAL A 138 5.45 -9.95 -17.69
CA VAL A 138 4.05 -10.17 -18.08
C VAL A 138 3.06 -9.32 -17.27
N CYS A 139 3.41 -8.94 -16.04
CA CYS A 139 2.59 -8.10 -15.18
C CYS A 139 2.45 -6.66 -15.71
N GLN A 140 3.22 -6.30 -16.76
CA GLN A 140 3.18 -5.00 -17.43
C GLN A 140 2.40 -5.07 -18.76
N LEU A 141 1.84 -6.22 -19.12
CA LEU A 141 1.06 -6.41 -20.34
C LEU A 141 -0.38 -5.93 -20.16
N ASN A 142 -1.10 -5.86 -21.29
CA ASN A 142 -2.54 -5.56 -21.31
C ASN A 142 -3.35 -6.79 -21.74
N SER A 143 -4.68 -6.64 -21.75
CA SER A 143 -5.62 -7.71 -22.08
C SER A 143 -5.35 -8.38 -23.42
N SER A 144 -5.02 -7.62 -24.48
CA SER A 144 -4.79 -8.17 -25.82
C SER A 144 -3.60 -9.14 -25.84
N TYR A 145 -2.50 -8.77 -25.19
CA TYR A 145 -1.36 -9.68 -25.05
C TYR A 145 -1.72 -10.95 -24.26
N VAL A 146 -2.46 -10.81 -23.17
CA VAL A 146 -2.84 -11.98 -22.35
C VAL A 146 -3.77 -12.93 -23.11
N GLN A 147 -4.68 -12.39 -23.91
CA GLN A 147 -5.66 -13.16 -24.69
C GLN A 147 -5.03 -13.92 -25.86
N ASP A 148 -4.16 -13.23 -26.61
CA ASP A 148 -3.67 -13.75 -27.89
C ASP A 148 -2.38 -14.57 -27.75
N SER A 149 -1.77 -14.61 -26.56
CA SER A 149 -0.52 -15.32 -26.29
C SER A 149 -0.72 -16.77 -25.88
N ASP A 150 0.37 -17.53 -25.86
CA ASP A 150 0.37 -18.91 -25.39
C ASP A 150 -0.16 -19.02 -23.94
N PRO A 151 -0.99 -20.04 -23.62
CA PRO A 151 -1.63 -20.17 -22.30
C PRO A 151 -0.67 -20.25 -21.10
N SER A 152 0.61 -20.54 -21.31
CA SER A 152 1.64 -20.50 -20.26
C SER A 152 1.78 -19.12 -19.60
N ILE A 153 1.28 -18.05 -20.21
CA ILE A 153 1.22 -16.71 -19.62
C ILE A 153 0.49 -16.70 -18.27
N LEU A 154 -0.52 -17.56 -18.08
CA LEU A 154 -1.24 -17.70 -16.81
C LEU A 154 -0.31 -18.10 -15.66
N GLU A 155 0.71 -18.90 -15.93
CA GLU A 155 1.68 -19.31 -14.90
C GLU A 155 2.61 -18.16 -14.49
N LYS A 156 2.85 -17.22 -15.42
CA LYS A 156 3.62 -16.03 -15.10
C LYS A 156 2.79 -14.99 -14.36
N LEU A 157 1.49 -14.86 -14.68
CA LEU A 157 0.56 -13.97 -13.96
C LEU A 157 0.40 -14.31 -12.48
N LYS A 158 0.60 -15.58 -12.08
CA LYS A 158 0.63 -15.98 -10.67
C LYS A 158 1.72 -15.30 -9.85
N ASN A 159 2.79 -14.83 -10.50
CA ASN A 159 3.91 -14.15 -9.82
C ASN A 159 3.69 -12.64 -9.68
N CYS A 160 2.61 -12.09 -10.25
CA CYS A 160 2.32 -10.67 -10.12
C CYS A 160 1.83 -10.34 -8.71
N ASP A 161 2.38 -9.29 -8.10
CA ASP A 161 1.93 -8.79 -6.79
C ASP A 161 0.47 -8.33 -6.83
N ASP A 162 0.05 -7.76 -7.96
CA ASP A 162 -1.33 -7.40 -8.24
C ASP A 162 -1.66 -7.52 -9.74
N LEU A 163 -2.94 -7.64 -10.06
CA LEU A 163 -3.43 -7.64 -11.43
C LEU A 163 -4.27 -6.39 -11.71
N THR A 164 -3.94 -5.69 -12.80
CA THR A 164 -4.77 -4.58 -13.29
C THR A 164 -6.08 -5.08 -13.86
N SER A 165 -7.10 -4.22 -13.96
CA SER A 165 -8.38 -4.58 -14.58
C SER A 165 -8.22 -5.12 -16.02
N SER A 166 -7.23 -4.61 -16.76
CA SER A 166 -6.89 -5.11 -18.10
C SER A 166 -6.33 -6.54 -18.06
N LEU A 167 -5.39 -6.82 -17.16
CA LEU A 167 -4.85 -8.18 -16.98
C LEU A 167 -5.92 -9.17 -16.51
N ILE A 168 -6.80 -8.76 -15.59
CA ILE A 168 -7.92 -9.59 -15.12
C ILE A 168 -8.84 -9.95 -16.29
N SER A 169 -9.22 -8.96 -17.11
CA SER A 169 -10.06 -9.20 -18.28
C SER A 169 -9.41 -10.16 -19.29
N GLY A 170 -8.11 -10.00 -19.55
CA GLY A 170 -7.38 -10.90 -20.42
C GLY A 170 -7.29 -12.32 -19.88
N MET A 171 -6.96 -12.45 -18.59
CA MET A 171 -6.88 -13.72 -17.87
C MET A 171 -8.22 -14.47 -17.89
N GLU A 172 -9.33 -13.80 -17.58
CA GLU A 172 -10.65 -14.44 -17.59
C GLU A 172 -11.06 -14.88 -18.99
N THR A 173 -10.77 -14.07 -20.02
CA THR A 173 -11.07 -14.43 -21.41
C THR A 173 -10.34 -15.72 -21.82
N LEU A 174 -9.04 -15.79 -21.51
CA LEU A 174 -8.22 -16.97 -21.78
C LEU A 174 -8.68 -18.20 -20.98
N LEU A 175 -9.04 -18.03 -19.71
CA LEU A 175 -9.58 -19.12 -18.88
C LEU A 175 -10.94 -19.62 -19.39
N LEU A 176 -11.79 -18.72 -19.89
CA LEU A 176 -13.12 -19.03 -20.42
C LEU A 176 -13.09 -19.67 -21.81
N SER A 177 -12.00 -19.53 -22.58
CA SER A 177 -11.88 -20.17 -23.91
C SER A 177 -11.90 -21.69 -23.81
N GLY A 178 -11.45 -22.25 -22.68
CA GLY A 178 -11.32 -23.68 -22.46
C GLY A 178 -10.08 -24.31 -23.12
N GLU A 179 -9.24 -23.51 -23.77
CA GLU A 179 -8.02 -23.95 -24.49
C GLU A 179 -6.79 -24.03 -23.59
N THR A 180 -6.92 -23.64 -22.32
CA THR A 180 -5.83 -23.72 -21.34
C THR A 180 -5.68 -25.13 -20.80
N LYS A 181 -4.55 -25.41 -20.11
CA LYS A 181 -4.36 -26.67 -19.38
C LYS A 181 -5.43 -26.95 -18.31
N TYR A 182 -6.19 -25.93 -17.89
CA TYR A 182 -7.27 -26.06 -16.90
C TYR A 182 -8.59 -26.52 -17.53
N GLY A 183 -8.70 -26.53 -18.86
CA GLY A 183 -9.90 -26.94 -19.60
C GLY A 183 -11.10 -26.03 -19.33
N VAL A 184 -12.30 -26.50 -19.70
CA VAL A 184 -13.55 -25.73 -19.62
C VAL A 184 -13.99 -25.50 -18.17
N SER A 185 -14.29 -24.23 -17.83
CA SER A 185 -14.64 -23.76 -16.48
C SER A 185 -15.82 -24.47 -15.82
N SER A 186 -16.82 -24.90 -16.59
CA SER A 186 -17.98 -25.67 -16.09
C SER A 186 -17.64 -27.05 -15.52
N ARG A 187 -16.45 -27.57 -15.83
CA ARG A 187 -15.92 -28.85 -15.33
C ARG A 187 -14.89 -28.69 -14.22
N TRP A 188 -14.52 -27.45 -13.85
CA TRP A 188 -13.53 -27.21 -12.82
C TRP A 188 -13.99 -27.77 -11.47
N THR A 189 -13.02 -28.32 -10.75
CA THR A 189 -13.20 -28.87 -9.40
C THR A 189 -12.44 -28.01 -8.39
N GLN A 190 -12.55 -28.35 -7.11
CA GLN A 190 -11.68 -27.76 -6.09
C GLN A 190 -10.20 -27.86 -6.47
N GLN A 191 -9.74 -29.01 -6.99
CA GLN A 191 -8.34 -29.21 -7.38
C GLN A 191 -7.92 -28.22 -8.49
N THR A 192 -8.79 -27.98 -9.47
CA THR A 192 -8.49 -27.02 -10.54
C THR A 192 -8.31 -25.60 -9.99
N LEU A 193 -9.12 -25.22 -9.00
CA LEU A 193 -8.98 -23.92 -8.33
C LEU A 193 -7.72 -23.83 -7.48
N GLU A 194 -7.29 -24.93 -6.86
CA GLU A 194 -6.00 -25.03 -6.15
C GLU A 194 -4.81 -24.91 -7.12
N ASP A 195 -4.88 -25.56 -8.28
CA ASP A 195 -3.84 -25.51 -9.31
C ASP A 195 -3.71 -24.11 -9.96
N LEU A 196 -4.78 -23.32 -9.94
CA LEU A 196 -4.81 -21.91 -10.34
C LEU A 196 -4.12 -20.98 -9.32
N ASP A 197 -3.81 -21.48 -8.12
CA ASP A 197 -3.08 -20.80 -7.05
C ASP A 197 -3.70 -19.45 -6.66
N ILE A 198 -3.01 -18.32 -6.87
CA ILE A 198 -3.47 -16.99 -6.44
C ILE A 198 -4.52 -16.38 -7.39
N LEU A 199 -4.64 -16.88 -8.62
CA LEU A 199 -5.51 -16.29 -9.65
C LEU A 199 -7.00 -16.19 -9.25
N PRO A 200 -7.60 -17.17 -8.52
CA PRO A 200 -8.98 -17.06 -8.04
C PRO A 200 -9.28 -15.84 -7.18
N LEU A 201 -8.26 -15.20 -6.56
CA LEU A 201 -8.41 -13.93 -5.84
C LEU A 201 -8.97 -12.82 -6.74
N TYR A 202 -8.68 -12.89 -8.04
CA TYR A 202 -9.00 -11.85 -9.02
C TYR A 202 -10.21 -12.17 -9.89
N PHE A 203 -10.84 -13.34 -9.69
CA PHE A 203 -12.01 -13.75 -10.47
C PHE A 203 -13.19 -12.81 -10.21
N THR A 204 -13.82 -12.39 -11.30
CA THR A 204 -15.04 -11.61 -11.33
C THR A 204 -16.27 -12.52 -11.18
N SER A 205 -17.43 -11.91 -11.00
CA SER A 205 -18.69 -12.66 -10.96
C SER A 205 -19.02 -13.39 -12.27
N THR A 206 -18.34 -13.07 -13.37
CA THR A 206 -18.52 -13.73 -14.66
C THR A 206 -17.89 -15.12 -14.63
N LEU A 207 -16.60 -15.22 -14.30
CA LEU A 207 -15.93 -16.51 -14.23
C LEU A 207 -16.44 -17.38 -13.07
N TRP A 208 -16.72 -16.78 -11.90
CA TRP A 208 -17.33 -17.51 -10.79
C TRP A 208 -18.67 -18.17 -11.16
N ARG A 209 -19.43 -17.60 -12.10
CA ARG A 209 -20.74 -18.14 -12.51
C ARG A 209 -20.63 -19.47 -13.24
N GLU A 210 -19.53 -19.68 -13.96
CA GLU A 210 -19.25 -20.92 -14.67
C GLU A 210 -18.83 -22.04 -13.72
N ILE A 211 -18.36 -21.69 -12.52
CA ILE A 211 -17.90 -22.66 -11.52
C ILE A 211 -19.10 -23.13 -10.69
N LYS A 212 -19.19 -24.42 -10.37
CA LYS A 212 -20.25 -24.91 -9.48
C LYS A 212 -20.12 -24.30 -8.09
N LYS A 213 -21.21 -23.72 -7.57
CA LYS A 213 -21.25 -23.09 -6.22
C LYS A 213 -20.64 -23.99 -5.13
N ARG A 214 -20.91 -25.30 -5.17
CA ARG A 214 -20.38 -26.28 -4.21
C ARG A 214 -18.86 -26.35 -4.21
N ASP A 215 -18.26 -26.44 -5.40
CA ASP A 215 -16.81 -26.59 -5.56
C ASP A 215 -16.09 -25.29 -5.23
N GLY A 216 -16.60 -24.15 -5.72
CA GLY A 216 -16.07 -22.84 -5.38
C GLY A 216 -16.16 -22.52 -3.90
N ARG A 217 -17.31 -22.80 -3.24
CA ARG A 217 -17.46 -22.62 -1.79
C ARG A 217 -16.47 -23.45 -0.98
N ARG A 218 -16.26 -24.72 -1.38
CA ARG A 218 -15.33 -25.62 -0.69
C ARG A 218 -13.88 -25.11 -0.80
N PHE A 219 -13.46 -24.69 -1.99
CA PHE A 219 -12.16 -24.07 -2.23
C PHE A 219 -11.97 -22.79 -1.40
N LEU A 220 -12.97 -21.90 -1.39
CA LEU A 220 -12.86 -20.62 -0.68
C LEU A 220 -12.65 -20.76 0.83
N LYS A 221 -13.06 -21.89 1.43
CA LYS A 221 -12.87 -22.15 2.86
C LYS A 221 -11.39 -22.22 3.27
N SER A 222 -10.58 -22.98 2.53
CA SER A 222 -9.12 -23.02 2.75
C SER A 222 -8.45 -21.76 2.18
N PHE A 223 -8.84 -21.33 0.99
CA PHE A 223 -8.19 -20.24 0.28
C PHE A 223 -8.27 -18.90 1.05
N ILE A 224 -9.44 -18.52 1.57
CA ILE A 224 -9.59 -17.26 2.34
C ILE A 224 -8.76 -17.29 3.63
N LYS A 225 -8.69 -18.46 4.29
CA LYS A 225 -7.86 -18.63 5.48
C LYS A 225 -6.38 -18.44 5.15
N GLU A 226 -5.90 -19.01 4.05
CA GLU A 226 -4.52 -18.82 3.59
C GLU A 226 -4.21 -17.38 3.20
N LEU A 227 -5.13 -16.70 2.51
CA LEU A 227 -5.00 -15.28 2.15
C LEU A 227 -4.83 -14.40 3.39
N ARG A 228 -5.62 -14.65 4.45
CA ARG A 228 -5.49 -13.95 5.73
C ARG A 228 -4.12 -14.21 6.38
N LEU A 229 -3.65 -15.46 6.40
CA LEU A 229 -2.33 -15.82 6.94
C LEU A 229 -1.17 -15.19 6.15
N LYS A 230 -1.33 -15.02 4.84
CA LYS A 230 -0.37 -14.32 3.95
C LYS A 230 -0.45 -12.79 4.07
N GLY A 231 -1.37 -12.24 4.88
CA GLY A 231 -1.54 -10.80 5.04
C GLY A 231 -2.17 -10.11 3.83
N THR A 232 -2.95 -10.83 3.01
CA THR A 232 -3.70 -10.24 1.89
C THR A 232 -4.66 -9.18 2.41
N SER A 233 -4.75 -8.04 1.70
CA SER A 233 -5.58 -6.92 2.15
C SER A 233 -7.05 -7.30 2.23
N ARG A 234 -7.73 -6.77 3.26
CA ARG A 234 -9.16 -6.96 3.51
C ARG A 234 -10.01 -6.61 2.28
N LYS A 235 -9.65 -5.53 1.57
CA LYS A 235 -10.28 -5.09 0.31
C LYS A 235 -10.27 -6.15 -0.79
N LYS A 236 -9.18 -6.90 -0.97
CA LYS A 236 -9.08 -7.97 -1.98
C LYS A 236 -9.98 -9.16 -1.59
N ILE A 237 -9.91 -9.61 -0.35
CA ILE A 237 -10.77 -10.70 0.17
C ILE A 237 -12.26 -10.33 0.07
N ARG A 238 -12.60 -9.08 0.38
CA ARG A 238 -13.95 -8.53 0.22
C ARG A 238 -14.43 -8.60 -1.23
N THR A 239 -13.57 -8.17 -2.17
CA THR A 239 -13.88 -8.20 -3.61
C THR A 239 -14.13 -9.62 -4.09
N LEU A 240 -13.30 -10.58 -3.67
CA LEU A 240 -13.45 -12.02 -3.93
C LEU A 240 -14.80 -12.55 -3.43
N LYS A 241 -15.12 -12.35 -2.14
CA LYS A 241 -16.39 -12.80 -1.55
C LYS A 241 -17.60 -12.23 -2.30
N ARG A 242 -17.54 -10.93 -2.63
CA ARG A 242 -18.60 -10.24 -3.39
C ARG A 242 -18.76 -10.77 -4.80
N ALA A 243 -17.67 -11.05 -5.51
CA ALA A 243 -17.71 -11.61 -6.86
C ALA A 243 -18.37 -12.99 -6.85
N PHE A 244 -17.99 -13.87 -5.92
CA PHE A 244 -18.59 -15.19 -5.75
C PHE A 244 -20.08 -15.12 -5.37
N ARG A 245 -20.44 -14.25 -4.41
CA ARG A 245 -21.85 -14.06 -4.02
C ARG A 245 -22.71 -13.58 -5.19
N THR A 246 -22.22 -12.60 -5.92
CA THR A 246 -22.93 -12.06 -7.10
C THR A 246 -23.13 -13.12 -8.17
N ALA A 247 -22.13 -13.99 -8.37
CA ALA A 247 -22.21 -15.08 -9.34
C ALA A 247 -23.28 -16.15 -9.00
N HIS A 248 -23.51 -16.39 -7.70
CA HIS A 248 -24.38 -17.47 -7.22
C HIS A 248 -25.63 -16.98 -6.46
N ARG A 249 -25.98 -15.71 -6.64
CA ARG A 249 -27.19 -15.14 -6.03
C ARG A 249 -28.42 -15.80 -6.65
N ALA A 250 -29.35 -16.27 -5.82
CA ALA A 250 -30.66 -16.70 -6.29
C ALA A 250 -31.39 -15.49 -6.91
N LYS A 251 -32.10 -15.67 -8.03
CA LYS A 251 -32.84 -14.59 -8.69
C LYS A 251 -33.87 -14.01 -7.69
N ARG A 252 -33.69 -12.72 -7.35
CA ARG A 252 -34.63 -11.82 -6.63
C ARG A 252 -35.56 -12.53 -5.66
N ASP A 253 -35.01 -13.01 -4.55
CA ASP A 253 -35.83 -13.14 -3.36
C ASP A 253 -35.81 -11.77 -2.66
N ALA A 254 -36.85 -10.98 -2.88
CA ALA A 254 -37.09 -9.74 -2.15
C ALA A 254 -37.69 -10.02 -0.76
N SER A 255 -37.77 -11.30 -0.36
CA SER A 255 -38.25 -11.68 0.96
C SER A 255 -37.41 -11.03 2.04
N ILE A 256 -38.10 -10.35 2.94
CA ILE A 256 -37.59 -9.80 4.19
C ILE A 256 -37.40 -10.92 5.21
N GLU A 257 -37.92 -12.13 4.94
CA GLU A 257 -37.78 -13.28 5.81
C GLU A 257 -36.43 -13.97 5.61
N CYS A 258 -35.95 -14.58 6.69
CA CYS A 258 -34.72 -15.37 6.66
C CYS A 258 -34.97 -16.72 5.97
N THR A 259 -34.45 -16.89 4.76
CA THR A 259 -34.60 -18.12 3.96
C THR A 259 -33.31 -18.92 3.84
N VAL A 260 -32.16 -18.27 4.01
CA VAL A 260 -30.84 -18.93 4.00
C VAL A 260 -30.60 -19.77 5.27
N GLY A 261 -31.23 -19.39 6.38
CA GLY A 261 -31.05 -20.00 7.70
C GLY A 261 -30.49 -19.00 8.71
N THR A 262 -30.88 -19.13 9.98
CA THR A 262 -30.47 -18.17 11.01
C THR A 262 -28.95 -18.16 11.19
N ILE A 263 -28.38 -16.96 11.31
CA ILE A 263 -26.95 -16.81 11.59
C ILE A 263 -26.70 -17.25 13.04
N THR A 264 -25.89 -18.29 13.20
CA THR A 264 -25.47 -18.85 14.49
C THR A 264 -23.96 -18.72 14.68
N GLN A 265 -23.46 -19.04 15.87
CA GLN A 265 -22.02 -19.08 16.14
C GLN A 265 -21.26 -20.03 15.20
N VAL A 266 -21.88 -21.14 14.77
CA VAL A 266 -21.28 -22.09 13.82
C VAL A 266 -21.02 -21.41 12.47
N GLU A 267 -22.01 -20.66 11.97
CA GLU A 267 -21.87 -19.93 10.71
C GLU A 267 -20.85 -18.80 10.82
N ILE A 268 -20.86 -18.07 11.94
CA ILE A 268 -19.88 -16.99 12.21
C ILE A 268 -18.46 -17.55 12.27
N ASN A 269 -18.27 -18.77 12.79
CA ASN A 269 -16.96 -19.41 12.87
C ASN A 269 -16.42 -19.88 11.51
N ASP A 270 -17.26 -20.06 10.49
CA ASP A 270 -16.80 -20.41 9.15
C ASP A 270 -15.93 -19.29 8.54
N ASP A 271 -14.79 -19.64 7.94
CA ASP A 271 -13.86 -18.67 7.35
C ASP A 271 -14.46 -17.92 6.15
N THR A 272 -15.43 -18.54 5.48
CA THR A 272 -16.15 -17.97 4.34
C THR A 272 -17.28 -17.03 4.74
N PHE A 273 -17.70 -16.99 6.01
CA PHE A 273 -18.76 -16.07 6.46
C PHE A 273 -18.47 -14.62 6.04
N PRO A 274 -19.46 -13.83 5.55
CA PRO A 274 -20.87 -14.16 5.33
C PRO A 274 -21.20 -14.53 3.86
N ILE A 275 -20.41 -15.38 3.20
CA ILE A 275 -20.54 -15.62 1.74
C ILE A 275 -21.90 -16.21 1.29
N ASP A 276 -22.73 -16.75 2.17
CA ASP A 276 -24.08 -17.24 1.78
C ASP A 276 -25.17 -16.20 1.94
N TYR A 277 -24.89 -15.11 2.65
CA TYR A 277 -25.86 -14.10 3.03
C TYR A 277 -25.62 -12.86 2.21
N ASP A 278 -26.48 -12.54 1.24
CA ASP A 278 -26.48 -11.19 0.69
C ASP A 278 -26.96 -10.17 1.75
N ALA A 279 -26.90 -8.87 1.47
CA ALA A 279 -27.26 -7.85 2.46
C ALA A 279 -28.67 -8.05 3.05
N THR A 280 -29.64 -8.40 2.21
CA THR A 280 -31.03 -8.65 2.63
C THR A 280 -31.11 -9.85 3.57
N GLN A 281 -30.54 -10.99 3.17
CA GLN A 281 -30.54 -12.19 4.00
C GLN A 281 -29.68 -12.05 5.25
N PHE A 282 -28.58 -11.30 5.20
CA PHE A 282 -27.78 -10.97 6.38
C PHE A 282 -28.59 -10.19 7.40
N ASN A 283 -29.37 -9.20 6.97
CA ASN A 283 -30.26 -8.46 7.86
C ASN A 283 -31.37 -9.34 8.43
N ALA A 284 -32.05 -10.12 7.59
CA ALA A 284 -33.16 -10.97 7.99
C ALA A 284 -32.73 -12.10 8.95
N CYS A 285 -31.56 -12.70 8.70
CA CYS A 285 -31.09 -13.87 9.44
C CYS A 285 -30.22 -13.56 10.65
N LEU A 286 -29.77 -12.31 10.82
CA LEU A 286 -28.98 -11.88 11.99
C LEU A 286 -29.90 -11.29 13.07
N SER A 287 -30.07 -12.01 14.17
CA SER A 287 -30.79 -11.47 15.34
C SER A 287 -29.92 -10.46 16.10
N VAL A 288 -30.57 -9.52 16.80
CA VAL A 288 -29.89 -8.55 17.68
C VAL A 288 -29.10 -9.28 18.78
N ALA A 289 -29.66 -10.33 19.37
CA ALA A 289 -28.99 -11.13 20.40
C ALA A 289 -27.73 -11.83 19.86
N THR A 290 -27.82 -12.43 18.66
CA THR A 290 -26.66 -13.06 18.00
C THR A 290 -25.56 -12.03 17.75
N LEU A 291 -25.92 -10.85 17.25
CA LEU A 291 -24.97 -9.77 17.00
C LEU A 291 -24.25 -9.36 18.29
N LYS A 292 -24.99 -9.06 19.37
CA LYS A 292 -24.39 -8.66 20.65
C LYS A 292 -23.40 -9.69 21.18
N ASN A 293 -23.76 -10.98 21.11
CA ASN A 293 -22.93 -12.05 21.66
C ASN A 293 -21.69 -12.38 20.81
N ASN A 294 -21.64 -11.93 19.55
CA ASN A 294 -20.59 -12.30 18.60
C ASN A 294 -20.03 -11.10 17.82
N LEU A 295 -20.19 -9.88 18.35
CA LEU A 295 -19.89 -8.63 17.63
C LEU A 295 -18.47 -8.64 17.01
N PRO A 296 -17.38 -8.91 17.77
CA PRO A 296 -16.03 -8.90 17.20
C PRO A 296 -15.84 -9.90 16.03
N ALA A 297 -16.43 -11.09 16.14
CA ALA A 297 -16.28 -12.13 15.13
C ALA A 297 -17.07 -11.83 13.85
N ILE A 298 -18.22 -11.17 13.99
CA ILE A 298 -19.04 -10.72 12.85
C ILE A 298 -18.33 -9.57 12.14
N THR A 299 -17.89 -8.54 12.87
CA THR A 299 -17.26 -7.34 12.29
C THR A 299 -15.91 -7.66 11.64
N ASP A 300 -15.17 -8.66 12.13
CA ASP A 300 -13.94 -9.13 11.49
C ASP A 300 -14.19 -9.87 10.15
N LYS A 301 -15.40 -10.36 9.87
CA LYS A 301 -15.66 -11.17 8.67
C LYS A 301 -16.60 -10.52 7.66
N ALA A 302 -17.50 -9.65 8.11
CA ALA A 302 -18.53 -8.98 7.31
C ALA A 302 -18.10 -7.56 6.89
N ASP A 303 -17.15 -7.48 5.96
CA ASP A 303 -16.37 -6.27 5.63
C ASP A 303 -16.99 -5.36 4.55
N GLU A 304 -18.28 -5.52 4.23
CA GLU A 304 -18.92 -4.74 3.17
C GLU A 304 -19.78 -3.63 3.74
N ASP A 305 -19.80 -2.49 3.05
CA ASP A 305 -20.48 -1.28 3.50
C ASP A 305 -21.96 -1.55 3.86
N SER A 306 -22.65 -2.37 3.07
CA SER A 306 -24.03 -2.79 3.37
C SER A 306 -24.14 -3.63 4.65
N TYR A 307 -23.17 -4.50 4.96
CA TYR A 307 -23.17 -5.25 6.21
C TYR A 307 -22.83 -4.34 7.39
N HIS A 308 -21.91 -3.40 7.22
CA HIS A 308 -21.57 -2.41 8.25
C HIS A 308 -22.80 -1.61 8.67
N GLN A 309 -23.59 -1.13 7.70
CA GLN A 309 -24.86 -0.44 7.96
C GLN A 309 -25.82 -1.32 8.76
N ILE A 310 -26.06 -2.57 8.33
CA ILE A 310 -26.96 -3.50 9.02
C ILE A 310 -26.47 -3.80 10.45
N ILE A 311 -25.16 -3.98 10.64
CA ILE A 311 -24.55 -4.20 11.95
C ILE A 311 -24.83 -3.00 12.87
N LEU A 312 -24.59 -1.78 12.40
CA LEU A 312 -24.79 -0.57 13.17
C LEU A 312 -26.27 -0.31 13.48
N GLU A 313 -27.18 -0.54 12.53
CA GLU A 313 -28.63 -0.46 12.75
C GLU A 313 -29.09 -1.41 13.86
N LYS A 314 -28.67 -2.69 13.81
CA LYS A 314 -29.00 -3.68 14.84
C LYS A 314 -28.33 -3.37 16.19
N LEU A 315 -27.14 -2.77 16.16
CA LEU A 315 -26.46 -2.35 17.37
C LEU A 315 -27.17 -1.16 18.04
N ASN A 316 -27.66 -0.20 17.25
CA ASN A 316 -28.49 0.88 17.74
C ASN A 316 -29.81 0.36 18.35
N GLN A 317 -30.40 -0.70 17.77
CA GLN A 317 -31.56 -1.39 18.38
C GLN A 317 -31.20 -2.06 19.71
N ALA A 318 -29.99 -2.61 19.83
CA ALA A 318 -29.50 -3.24 21.06
C ALA A 318 -29.20 -2.26 22.20
N TYR A 319 -28.88 -1.01 21.86
CA TYR A 319 -28.36 0.03 22.75
C TYR A 319 -29.00 1.40 22.45
N PRO A 320 -30.31 1.56 22.71
CA PRO A 320 -31.04 2.80 22.37
C PRO A 320 -30.52 4.04 23.12
N GLU A 321 -29.97 3.85 24.32
CA GLU A 321 -29.41 4.92 25.17
C GLU A 321 -27.96 5.31 24.81
N GLY A 322 -27.38 4.66 23.79
CA GLY A 322 -25.99 4.86 23.38
C GLY A 322 -25.08 3.68 23.65
N ILE A 323 -23.94 3.67 22.95
CA ILE A 323 -23.00 2.54 22.88
C ILE A 323 -21.78 2.87 23.74
N SER A 324 -21.49 2.01 24.72
CA SER A 324 -20.36 2.20 25.64
C SER A 324 -19.00 1.95 24.98
N ASP A 325 -17.93 2.51 25.56
CA ASP A 325 -16.54 2.35 25.09
C ASP A 325 -16.18 0.90 24.76
N ASN A 326 -16.50 -0.04 25.64
CA ASN A 326 -16.20 -1.47 25.44
C ASN A 326 -16.86 -2.06 24.20
N VAL A 327 -18.07 -1.61 23.85
CA VAL A 327 -18.78 -2.07 22.66
C VAL A 327 -18.26 -1.36 21.41
N VAL A 328 -17.95 -0.06 21.51
CA VAL A 328 -17.32 0.72 20.42
C VAL A 328 -15.98 0.09 20.00
N GLN A 329 -15.16 -0.32 20.97
CA GLN A 329 -13.88 -0.98 20.73
C GLN A 329 -13.99 -2.30 19.94
N MET A 330 -15.17 -2.93 19.94
CA MET A 330 -15.44 -4.19 19.24
C MET A 330 -15.98 -3.99 17.80
N LEU A 331 -16.25 -2.75 17.39
CA LEU A 331 -16.83 -2.47 16.07
C LEU A 331 -15.88 -2.80 14.91
N GLY A 332 -14.57 -2.64 15.11
CA GLY A 332 -13.56 -2.86 14.08
C GLY A 332 -13.94 -2.19 12.74
N PRO A 333 -13.84 -2.89 11.60
CA PRO A 333 -14.21 -2.36 10.28
C PRO A 333 -15.67 -1.88 10.17
N ALA A 334 -16.60 -2.46 10.93
CA ALA A 334 -18.00 -2.06 10.87
C ALA A 334 -18.23 -0.62 11.33
N SER A 335 -17.33 -0.07 12.15
CA SER A 335 -17.37 1.35 12.53
C SER A 335 -17.39 2.27 11.30
N ARG A 336 -16.74 1.90 10.18
CA ARG A 336 -16.67 2.73 8.97
C ARG A 336 -18.00 2.92 8.25
N GLY A 337 -19.01 2.13 8.57
CA GLY A 337 -20.37 2.34 8.08
C GLY A 337 -21.14 3.46 8.81
N ALA A 338 -20.57 4.02 9.89
CA ALA A 338 -21.28 4.92 10.79
C ALA A 338 -21.42 6.34 10.25
N THR A 339 -22.59 6.92 10.42
CA THR A 339 -22.82 8.34 10.18
C THR A 339 -22.35 9.17 11.37
N THR A 340 -22.30 10.50 11.23
CA THR A 340 -22.07 11.41 12.37
C THR A 340 -23.14 11.26 13.44
N ASP A 341 -24.37 10.92 13.06
CA ASP A 341 -25.48 10.66 13.98
C ASP A 341 -25.28 9.38 14.77
N ASP A 342 -24.71 8.34 14.16
CA ASP A 342 -24.30 7.13 14.87
C ASP A 342 -23.16 7.42 15.85
N ILE A 343 -22.12 8.13 15.41
CA ILE A 343 -20.96 8.52 16.24
C ILE A 343 -21.41 9.35 17.45
N SER A 344 -22.42 10.21 17.29
CA SER A 344 -22.95 11.03 18.38
C SER A 344 -23.45 10.21 19.59
N LYS A 345 -23.90 8.98 19.34
CA LYS A 345 -24.43 8.03 20.33
C LYS A 345 -23.35 7.16 20.99
N TRP A 346 -22.09 7.30 20.59
CA TRP A 346 -20.99 6.51 21.12
C TRP A 346 -20.35 7.17 22.34
N ASN A 347 -19.81 6.37 23.25
CA ASN A 347 -18.87 6.84 24.24
C ASN A 347 -17.46 6.64 23.69
N VAL A 348 -16.69 7.73 23.66
CA VAL A 348 -15.27 7.76 23.27
C VAL A 348 -14.53 8.47 24.39
N THR A 349 -14.40 7.81 25.54
CA THR A 349 -13.98 8.48 26.79
C THR A 349 -12.51 8.23 27.14
N ASN A 350 -11.87 7.28 26.45
CA ASN A 350 -10.50 6.87 26.73
C ASN A 350 -9.71 6.59 25.45
N ILE A 351 -8.39 6.53 25.61
CA ILE A 351 -7.44 6.37 24.50
C ILE A 351 -7.58 5.01 23.79
N ASP A 352 -7.97 3.94 24.50
CA ASP A 352 -8.14 2.61 23.89
C ASP A 352 -9.31 2.63 22.89
N THR A 353 -10.42 3.29 23.25
CA THR A 353 -11.55 3.51 22.35
C THR A 353 -11.16 4.35 21.14
N LEU A 354 -10.46 5.46 21.36
CA LEU A 354 -9.99 6.32 20.27
C LEU A 354 -9.06 5.55 19.31
N SER A 355 -8.09 4.83 19.86
CA SER A 355 -7.12 4.03 19.09
C SER A 355 -7.80 2.93 18.28
N SER A 356 -8.81 2.27 18.86
CA SER A 356 -9.59 1.24 18.16
C SER A 356 -10.36 1.80 16.97
N LEU A 357 -10.97 2.99 17.12
CA LEU A 357 -11.71 3.64 16.05
C LEU A 357 -10.79 4.13 14.94
N LEU A 358 -9.64 4.71 15.27
CA LEU A 358 -8.73 5.33 14.29
C LEU A 358 -7.71 4.37 13.67
N LYS A 359 -7.85 3.06 13.95
CA LYS A 359 -6.99 2.03 13.38
C LYS A 359 -7.10 2.00 11.84
N THR A 360 -6.01 2.32 11.15
CA THR A 360 -5.98 2.43 9.67
C THR A 360 -6.21 1.10 8.96
N SER A 361 -5.99 -0.04 9.62
CA SER A 361 -6.27 -1.37 9.04
C SER A 361 -7.75 -1.62 8.77
N ASP A 362 -8.63 -0.85 9.43
CA ASP A 362 -10.07 -1.05 9.41
C ASP A 362 -10.75 -0.12 8.38
N GLY A 363 -9.96 0.67 7.66
CA GLY A 363 -10.39 1.64 6.66
C GLY A 363 -10.16 3.08 7.10
N ASP A 364 -10.35 4.01 6.17
CA ASP A 364 -10.22 5.44 6.43
C ASP A 364 -11.56 6.03 6.87
N TRP A 365 -11.51 7.07 7.70
CA TRP A 365 -12.65 7.92 8.03
C TRP A 365 -12.71 9.11 7.10
N ALA A 366 -13.91 9.61 6.81
CA ALA A 366 -14.05 10.95 6.25
C ALA A 366 -13.68 12.02 7.29
N ASP A 367 -13.31 13.22 6.82
CA ASP A 367 -12.86 14.31 7.70
C ASP A 367 -13.92 14.66 8.76
N ASN A 368 -15.19 14.78 8.37
CA ASN A 368 -16.30 15.08 9.28
C ASN A 368 -16.58 13.98 10.32
N GLN A 369 -16.34 12.71 9.97
CA GLN A 369 -16.46 11.60 10.92
C GLN A 369 -15.30 11.60 11.90
N THR A 370 -14.08 11.85 11.42
CA THR A 370 -12.88 12.00 12.27
C THR A 370 -13.07 13.13 13.27
N GLU A 371 -13.59 14.27 12.81
CA GLU A 371 -13.93 15.40 13.66
C GLU A 371 -14.97 15.02 14.71
N ALA A 372 -16.07 14.38 14.31
CA ALA A 372 -17.10 13.92 15.26
C ALA A 372 -16.55 12.98 16.34
N ILE A 373 -15.66 12.04 15.98
CA ILE A 373 -14.98 11.15 16.94
C ILE A 373 -14.13 11.96 17.92
N MET A 374 -13.34 12.92 17.41
CA MET A 374 -12.50 13.75 18.26
C MET A 374 -13.30 14.70 19.14
N THR A 375 -14.42 15.24 18.65
CA THR A 375 -15.34 16.05 19.47
C THR A 375 -15.85 15.23 20.65
N LYS A 376 -16.22 13.95 20.46
CA LYS A 376 -16.64 13.07 21.55
C LYS A 376 -15.52 12.82 22.55
N TYR A 377 -14.30 12.59 22.08
CA TYR A 377 -13.11 12.39 22.92
C TYR A 377 -12.78 13.62 23.78
N LEU A 378 -12.76 14.80 23.16
CA LEU A 378 -12.46 16.06 23.85
C LEU A 378 -13.59 16.46 24.81
N ALA A 379 -14.86 16.23 24.45
CA ALA A 379 -16.01 16.49 25.32
C ALA A 379 -16.01 15.62 26.58
N ALA A 380 -15.34 14.45 26.55
CA ALA A 380 -15.10 13.61 27.72
C ALA A 380 -13.94 14.11 28.61
N GLY A 381 -13.40 15.31 28.36
CA GLY A 381 -12.33 15.94 29.13
C GLY A 381 -10.93 15.44 28.76
N GLN A 382 -10.79 14.69 27.67
CA GLN A 382 -9.49 14.21 27.20
C GLN A 382 -8.76 15.31 26.43
N SER A 383 -7.43 15.16 26.29
CA SER A 383 -6.58 16.09 25.54
C SER A 383 -5.89 15.40 24.38
N ILE A 384 -5.40 16.17 23.40
CA ILE A 384 -4.63 15.66 22.26
C ILE A 384 -3.16 15.49 22.70
N ASP A 385 -2.92 14.44 23.48
CA ASP A 385 -1.59 14.00 23.90
C ASP A 385 -0.88 13.19 22.79
N SER A 386 0.34 12.72 23.07
CA SER A 386 1.13 11.94 22.10
C SER A 386 0.43 10.64 21.67
N SER A 387 -0.31 9.99 22.56
CA SER A 387 -1.03 8.75 22.24
C SER A 387 -2.21 9.02 21.29
N ALA A 388 -2.97 10.09 21.54
CA ALA A 388 -4.05 10.52 20.66
C ALA A 388 -3.52 10.95 19.28
N LEU A 389 -2.38 11.67 19.25
CA LEU A 389 -1.70 12.03 18.00
C LEU A 389 -1.26 10.79 17.20
N ASN A 390 -0.69 9.79 17.88
CA ASN A 390 -0.26 8.54 17.25
C ASN A 390 -1.45 7.77 16.67
N SER A 391 -2.60 7.83 17.34
CA SER A 391 -3.84 7.21 16.89
C SER A 391 -4.43 7.92 15.67
N LEU A 392 -4.43 9.26 15.67
CA LEU A 392 -4.91 10.10 14.56
C LEU A 392 -4.04 9.96 13.31
N GLY A 393 -2.72 9.87 13.49
CA GLY A 393 -1.77 9.96 12.39
C GLY A 393 -1.86 11.30 11.66
N GLY A 394 -1.15 11.40 10.54
CA GLY A 394 -1.08 12.64 9.75
C GLY A 394 -2.42 13.04 9.11
N SER A 395 -3.13 12.08 8.52
CA SER A 395 -4.44 12.33 7.88
C SER A 395 -5.50 12.76 8.88
N GLY A 396 -5.62 12.04 10.01
CA GLY A 396 -6.56 12.38 11.07
C GLY A 396 -6.26 13.73 11.71
N LEU A 397 -4.99 14.06 11.93
CA LEU A 397 -4.57 15.40 12.36
C LEU A 397 -5.06 16.46 11.36
N CYS A 398 -4.88 16.25 10.06
CA CYS A 398 -5.30 17.19 9.03
C CYS A 398 -6.82 17.31 8.86
N ALA A 399 -7.62 16.37 9.39
CA ALA A 399 -9.07 16.47 9.42
C ALA A 399 -9.55 17.49 10.46
N LEU A 400 -8.83 17.66 11.57
CA LEU A 400 -9.26 18.52 12.69
C LEU A 400 -9.31 20.00 12.31
N ASP A 401 -10.23 20.73 12.94
CA ASP A 401 -10.31 22.17 12.83
C ASP A 401 -9.04 22.87 13.32
N THR A 402 -8.75 24.01 12.71
CA THR A 402 -7.55 24.81 13.05
C THR A 402 -7.51 25.19 14.53
N SER A 403 -8.66 25.55 15.12
CA SER A 403 -8.75 25.88 16.54
C SER A 403 -8.42 24.68 17.44
N VAL A 404 -8.79 23.47 17.04
CA VAL A 404 -8.44 22.24 17.75
C VAL A 404 -6.95 21.94 17.60
N LEU A 405 -6.38 22.13 16.41
CA LEU A 405 -4.94 21.96 16.17
C LEU A 405 -4.09 22.89 17.03
N GLU A 406 -4.55 24.12 17.26
CA GLU A 406 -3.87 25.09 18.11
C GLU A 406 -3.83 24.68 19.60
N THR A 407 -4.66 23.73 20.03
CA THR A 407 -4.62 23.16 21.39
C THR A 407 -3.52 22.11 21.58
N VAL A 408 -2.91 21.61 20.50
CA VAL A 408 -1.84 20.61 20.56
C VAL A 408 -0.60 21.23 21.21
N THR A 409 -0.07 20.58 22.24
CA THR A 409 1.13 21.07 22.90
C THR A 409 2.41 20.63 22.18
N SER A 410 3.46 21.45 22.26
CA SER A 410 4.77 21.09 21.73
C SER A 410 5.36 19.84 22.40
N SER A 411 5.02 19.56 23.67
CA SER A 411 5.44 18.34 24.36
C SER A 411 4.75 17.10 23.79
N SER A 412 3.43 17.17 23.55
CA SER A 412 2.67 16.09 22.91
C SER A 412 3.27 15.76 21.54
N LEU A 413 3.49 16.79 20.72
CA LEU A 413 4.03 16.63 19.38
C LEU A 413 5.47 16.06 19.37
N LYS A 414 6.29 16.44 20.36
CA LYS A 414 7.66 15.94 20.52
C LYS A 414 7.72 14.45 20.85
N GLN A 415 6.71 13.94 21.56
CA GLN A 415 6.64 12.55 22.03
C GLN A 415 5.83 11.65 21.07
N ALA A 416 5.12 12.23 20.12
CA ALA A 416 4.40 11.49 19.10
C ALA A 416 5.35 10.84 18.09
N ASP A 417 4.84 9.84 17.38
CA ASP A 417 5.46 9.24 16.21
C ASP A 417 5.59 10.28 15.08
N ALA A 418 6.36 9.95 14.05
CA ALA A 418 6.53 10.83 12.91
C ALA A 418 5.20 11.04 12.15
N LEU A 419 4.57 12.21 12.35
CA LEU A 419 3.36 12.62 11.64
C LEU A 419 3.70 13.33 10.33
N THR A 420 2.86 13.15 9.31
CA THR A 420 2.96 13.84 8.03
C THR A 420 1.85 14.88 7.90
N THR A 421 2.17 16.07 7.40
CA THR A 421 1.15 17.12 7.17
C THR A 421 0.78 17.27 5.69
N THR A 422 1.11 16.29 4.86
CA THR A 422 0.99 16.37 3.40
C THR A 422 -0.44 16.71 2.95
N SER A 423 -1.45 16.09 3.58
CA SER A 423 -2.88 16.32 3.30
C SER A 423 -3.47 17.58 3.95
N CYS A 424 -2.73 18.26 4.83
CA CYS A 424 -3.22 19.46 5.50
C CYS A 424 -3.31 20.64 4.52
N SER A 425 -4.37 21.45 4.68
CA SER A 425 -4.46 22.75 4.04
C SER A 425 -3.32 23.67 4.52
N LEU A 426 -3.02 24.71 3.73
CA LEU A 426 -1.98 25.68 4.08
C LEU A 426 -2.25 26.36 5.45
N THR A 427 -3.51 26.66 5.75
CA THR A 427 -3.92 27.23 7.04
C THR A 427 -3.56 26.31 8.21
N LYS A 428 -3.88 25.01 8.09
CA LYS A 428 -3.57 24.01 9.13
C LYS A 428 -2.06 23.79 9.27
N LYS A 429 -1.32 23.78 8.14
CA LYS A 429 0.16 23.72 8.14
C LYS A 429 0.77 24.91 8.88
N LYS A 430 0.26 26.13 8.65
CA LYS A 430 0.72 27.35 9.34
C LYS A 430 0.39 27.34 10.84
N ALA A 431 -0.71 26.74 11.26
CA ALA A 431 -1.03 26.55 12.68
C ALA A 431 -0.11 25.53 13.37
N LEU A 432 0.22 24.43 12.68
CA LEU A 432 1.07 23.37 13.22
C LEU A 432 2.56 23.73 13.28
N PHE A 433 3.05 24.53 12.33
CA PHE A 433 4.48 24.81 12.22
C PHE A 433 5.10 25.47 13.48
N PRO A 434 4.50 26.50 14.11
CA PRO A 434 5.01 27.06 15.37
C PRO A 434 5.10 26.04 16.50
N ILE A 435 4.15 25.11 16.58
CA ILE A 435 4.11 24.03 17.59
C ILE A 435 5.28 23.06 17.35
N ALA A 436 5.50 22.66 16.10
CA ALA A 436 6.63 21.81 15.69
C ALA A 436 7.99 22.49 15.91
N LEU A 437 8.08 23.79 15.62
CA LEU A 437 9.28 24.58 15.89
C LEU A 437 9.61 24.57 17.38
N ALA A 438 8.61 24.78 18.24
CA ALA A 438 8.76 24.70 19.69
C ALA A 438 9.17 23.30 20.18
N ALA A 439 8.62 22.25 19.56
CA ALA A 439 8.88 20.86 19.92
C ALA A 439 10.31 20.40 19.59
N PHE A 440 10.79 20.72 18.38
CA PHE A 440 11.99 20.10 17.79
C PHE A 440 13.20 21.02 17.71
N VAL A 441 13.00 22.33 17.65
CA VAL A 441 14.10 23.30 17.44
C VAL A 441 14.33 24.17 18.67
N SER A 442 13.26 24.68 19.30
CA SER A 442 13.35 25.76 20.30
C SER A 442 14.02 25.39 21.63
N THR A 443 14.16 24.10 21.99
CA THR A 443 14.86 23.71 23.23
C THR A 443 16.37 24.00 23.24
N ALA A 444 16.96 24.44 22.12
CA ALA A 444 18.38 24.80 22.02
C ALA A 444 18.65 26.31 21.89
N ILE A 445 17.62 27.16 21.86
CA ILE A 445 17.76 28.60 21.54
C ILE A 445 18.21 29.44 22.76
N THR A 446 18.18 28.89 23.98
CA THR A 446 18.75 29.56 25.14
C THR A 446 20.27 29.31 25.22
N LYS A 447 21.07 30.15 24.52
CA LYS A 447 22.35 30.74 25.02
C LYS A 447 23.45 31.06 23.98
N ARG A 448 23.29 30.93 22.65
CA ARG A 448 24.32 31.45 21.71
C ARG A 448 23.73 32.07 20.45
N SER A 449 24.31 33.21 20.07
CA SER A 449 23.91 34.14 19.01
C SER A 449 24.10 33.62 17.57
N THR A 450 23.97 32.32 17.33
CA THR A 450 24.06 31.71 16.00
C THR A 450 23.00 30.62 15.87
N THR A 451 21.92 30.93 15.15
CA THR A 451 20.79 30.03 14.89
C THR A 451 21.17 28.99 13.84
N THR A 452 21.90 27.96 14.24
CA THR A 452 22.22 26.83 13.35
C THR A 452 21.26 25.67 13.61
N VAL A 453 20.52 25.25 12.59
CA VAL A 453 19.67 24.06 12.61
C VAL A 453 20.52 22.85 12.24
N THR A 454 20.58 21.86 13.12
CA THR A 454 21.30 20.60 12.87
C THR A 454 20.53 19.70 11.89
N SER A 455 21.23 18.76 11.24
CA SER A 455 20.57 17.78 10.35
C SER A 455 19.49 16.96 11.08
N THR A 456 19.71 16.61 12.34
CA THR A 456 18.72 15.91 13.17
C THR A 456 17.47 16.76 13.43
N GLN A 457 17.64 18.04 13.76
CA GLN A 457 16.50 18.95 13.95
C GLN A 457 15.72 19.16 12.66
N TYR A 458 16.42 19.28 11.53
CA TYR A 458 15.78 19.37 10.22
C TYR A 458 14.94 18.12 9.93
N GLN A 459 15.48 16.92 10.14
CA GLN A 459 14.75 15.67 9.93
C GLN A 459 13.46 15.59 10.78
N LEU A 460 13.48 16.09 12.02
CA LEU A 460 12.32 16.08 12.91
C LEU A 460 11.24 17.09 12.51
N ILE A 461 11.62 18.25 11.97
CA ILE A 461 10.66 19.31 11.58
C ILE A 461 10.23 19.23 10.12
N GLN A 462 10.89 18.41 9.31
CA GLN A 462 10.75 18.35 7.86
C GLN A 462 9.29 18.26 7.40
N SER A 463 8.48 17.41 8.04
CA SER A 463 7.09 17.18 7.67
C SER A 463 6.14 18.37 7.95
N TYR A 464 6.60 19.38 8.68
CA TYR A 464 5.82 20.58 9.03
C TYR A 464 6.23 21.82 8.22
N LEU A 465 7.27 21.71 7.37
CA LEU A 465 7.84 22.85 6.65
C LEU A 465 6.89 23.51 5.67
N GLY A 466 5.81 22.85 5.26
CA GLY A 466 4.77 23.47 4.45
C GLY A 466 4.09 24.68 5.10
N GLY A 467 4.21 24.83 6.43
CA GLY A 467 3.76 26.01 7.18
C GLY A 467 4.88 26.97 7.58
N ALA A 468 6.12 26.74 7.14
CA ALA A 468 7.28 27.50 7.57
C ALA A 468 7.25 28.95 7.08
N THR A 469 7.81 29.84 7.88
CA THR A 469 8.03 31.23 7.49
C THR A 469 9.25 31.36 6.57
N GLU A 470 9.28 32.42 5.77
CA GLU A 470 10.46 32.77 4.95
C GLU A 470 11.73 32.86 5.81
N SER A 471 11.63 33.49 6.99
CA SER A 471 12.75 33.67 7.91
C SER A 471 13.36 32.33 8.34
N PHE A 472 12.54 31.33 8.64
CA PHE A 472 13.02 30.01 9.05
C PHE A 472 13.67 29.25 7.89
N VAL A 473 13.09 29.31 6.68
CA VAL A 473 13.68 28.65 5.50
C VAL A 473 15.06 29.25 5.18
N ARG A 474 15.24 30.57 5.34
CA ARG A 474 16.57 31.20 5.21
C ARG A 474 17.58 30.68 6.24
N THR A 475 17.12 30.38 7.47
CA THR A 475 17.97 29.76 8.51
C THR A 475 18.45 28.36 8.13
N LEU A 476 17.62 27.57 7.42
CA LEU A 476 18.04 26.25 6.92
C LEU A 476 19.19 26.37 5.92
N THR A 477 19.09 27.33 4.99
CA THR A 477 20.15 27.62 4.02
C THR A 477 21.44 28.05 4.71
N SER A 478 21.36 28.97 5.69
CA SER A 478 22.55 29.39 6.45
C SER A 478 23.15 28.27 7.32
N SER A 479 22.37 27.24 7.62
CA SER A 479 22.81 26.05 8.38
C SER A 479 23.37 24.94 7.48
N SER A 480 23.55 25.19 6.18
CA SER A 480 24.00 24.19 5.19
C SER A 480 23.11 22.94 5.13
N ILE A 481 21.82 23.08 5.43
CA ILE A 481 20.84 22.00 5.30
C ILE A 481 20.41 21.88 3.84
N ASN A 482 20.54 20.68 3.28
CA ASN A 482 20.06 20.38 1.94
C ASN A 482 18.61 19.87 2.00
N MET A 483 17.69 20.59 1.37
CA MET A 483 16.26 20.25 1.34
C MET A 483 15.95 19.41 0.10
N ASP A 484 15.32 18.25 0.26
CA ASP A 484 14.89 17.46 -0.90
C ASP A 484 13.78 18.17 -1.69
N MET A 485 13.61 17.76 -2.95
CA MET A 485 12.66 18.38 -3.88
C MET A 485 11.22 18.30 -3.38
N ASP A 486 10.80 17.18 -2.80
CA ASP A 486 9.43 16.98 -2.33
C ASP A 486 9.11 17.94 -1.18
N THR A 487 10.05 18.13 -0.26
CA THR A 487 9.94 19.11 0.83
C THR A 487 9.91 20.55 0.30
N PHE A 488 10.74 20.87 -0.71
CA PHE A 488 10.79 22.21 -1.30
C PHE A 488 9.48 22.60 -1.99
N ILE A 489 8.89 21.70 -2.79
CA ILE A 489 7.62 21.97 -3.48
C ILE A 489 6.42 21.98 -2.52
N ALA A 490 6.57 21.42 -1.31
CA ALA A 490 5.53 21.44 -0.28
C ALA A 490 5.47 22.74 0.53
N LEU A 491 6.47 23.63 0.38
CA LEU A 491 6.48 24.96 1.00
C LEU A 491 5.34 25.85 0.46
N ASP A 492 4.98 26.87 1.24
CA ASP A 492 4.10 27.95 0.75
C ASP A 492 4.72 28.60 -0.50
N GLN A 493 3.92 28.75 -1.57
CA GLN A 493 4.36 29.34 -2.83
C GLN A 493 4.98 30.73 -2.65
N SER A 494 4.48 31.52 -1.69
CA SER A 494 5.05 32.84 -1.36
C SER A 494 6.49 32.73 -0.81
N VAL A 495 6.76 31.70 0.00
CA VAL A 495 8.10 31.42 0.54
C VAL A 495 9.03 30.92 -0.57
N ILE A 496 8.54 30.02 -1.44
CA ILE A 496 9.30 29.54 -2.61
C ILE A 496 9.74 30.71 -3.49
N GLN A 497 8.85 31.67 -3.78
CA GLN A 497 9.15 32.84 -4.60
C GLN A 497 10.19 33.76 -3.95
N CYS A 498 10.14 33.95 -2.62
CA CYS A 498 11.13 34.76 -1.90
C CYS A 498 12.52 34.10 -1.83
N VAL A 499 12.57 32.78 -1.69
CA VAL A 499 13.83 32.02 -1.62
C VAL A 499 14.42 31.82 -3.03
N GLY A 500 13.59 31.58 -4.04
CA GLY A 500 14.01 31.41 -5.44
C GLY A 500 14.57 32.68 -6.10
N ARG A 501 14.25 33.88 -5.57
CA ARG A 501 14.89 35.15 -5.97
C ARG A 501 16.33 35.29 -5.49
N PHE A 502 16.81 34.40 -4.62
CA PHE A 502 18.22 34.27 -4.25
C PHE A 502 18.76 33.00 -4.91
N LYS A 503 19.76 33.13 -5.79
CA LYS A 503 20.39 31.99 -6.52
C LYS A 503 20.66 30.81 -5.57
N PRO A 504 19.98 29.67 -5.73
CA PRO A 504 20.24 28.49 -4.93
C PRO A 504 21.53 27.79 -5.39
N ALA A 505 22.30 27.24 -4.46
CA ALA A 505 23.52 26.45 -4.71
C ALA A 505 23.31 25.17 -5.55
N TRP A 506 22.06 24.84 -5.90
CA TRP A 506 21.70 23.71 -6.77
C TRP A 506 22.23 23.80 -8.21
N GLN A 507 22.72 24.97 -8.65
CA GLN A 507 23.32 25.10 -9.99
C GLN A 507 24.69 24.41 -10.14
N HIS A 508 25.35 23.97 -9.06
CA HIS A 508 26.57 23.17 -9.18
C HIS A 508 26.32 21.68 -9.47
N GLN A 509 25.08 21.19 -9.42
CA GLN A 509 24.71 19.80 -9.77
C GLN A 509 24.10 19.66 -11.18
N ARG A 510 24.02 20.75 -11.96
CA ARG A 510 23.71 20.70 -13.40
C ARG A 510 24.94 21.07 -14.22
N GLU A 511 25.90 20.15 -14.32
CA GLU A 511 26.75 20.15 -15.51
C GLU A 511 26.05 19.38 -16.63
N ARG A 512 25.48 20.18 -17.56
CA ARG A 512 25.15 19.92 -18.98
C ARG A 512 24.23 18.75 -19.39
N PRO A 513 23.00 19.07 -19.82
CA PRO A 513 22.29 18.34 -20.87
C PRO A 513 22.12 19.22 -22.12
N GLU A 514 23.22 19.68 -22.71
CA GLU A 514 23.21 20.28 -24.05
C GLU A 514 24.50 19.91 -24.77
N ARG A 515 24.47 18.72 -25.40
CA ARG A 515 25.25 18.28 -26.58
C ARG A 515 24.92 16.81 -26.83
N LEU A 516 23.72 16.55 -27.36
CA LEU A 516 23.36 15.31 -28.05
C LEU A 516 22.17 15.59 -28.98
N LEU A 517 22.35 16.61 -29.83
CA LEU A 517 21.65 16.78 -31.09
C LEU A 517 22.70 17.22 -32.11
N GLN A 518 23.44 16.23 -32.60
CA GLN A 518 23.98 16.13 -33.96
C GLN A 518 24.26 14.65 -34.24
#